data_AF-W7Q158-F1
#
_entry.id   AF-W7Q158-F1
#
_cell.length_a   1.000
_cell.length_b   1.000
_cell.length_c   1.000
_cell.angle_alpha   90.00
_cell.angle_beta   90.00
_cell.angle_gamma   90.00
#
_symmetry.space_group_name_H-M   'P 1'
#
loop_
_entity.id
_entity.type
_entity.pdbx_description
1 polymer ?
#
loop_
_entity_poly.entity_id
_entity_poly.type
_entity_poly.pdbx_seq_one_letter_code
_entity_poly.pdbx_strand_id
1 'polypeptide(L)'
;MDAFALGPVLISVPRLYAIGCALLLLLAAWLLLGLSTGTRVRWFNGLILTWLVGARLGYVAMNLDAYAAAPLDVLKLWQPGFHGIWGLLAALIWTAWSLREHLLSMIGAMALTIGTSALWLVLVTLVPLGGDMGIRELPDVTLENLDGEPVNLQSLRGELVVVNLWATWCPPACARCRCWPRPTPGMGSRW
;
A
#
# COMPACT_ATOMS: atom_id res chain seq x y z
N MET A 1 -13.40 -19.42 -1.79
CA MET A 1 -12.35 -19.34 -2.80
C MET A 1 -12.19 -17.85 -2.92
N ASP A 2 -11.37 -17.24 -2.07
CA ASP A 2 -11.16 -15.80 -2.10
C ASP A 2 -10.22 -15.42 -3.23
N ALA A 3 -10.24 -16.19 -4.32
CA ALA A 3 -9.48 -15.96 -5.51
C ALA A 3 -10.27 -16.39 -6.73
N PHE A 4 -10.41 -15.46 -7.68
CA PHE A 4 -10.91 -15.76 -9.00
C PHE A 4 -9.77 -16.33 -9.82
N ALA A 5 -9.92 -17.58 -10.28
CA ALA A 5 -8.97 -18.21 -11.18
C ALA A 5 -9.35 -17.86 -12.62
N LEU A 6 -8.60 -16.95 -13.23
CA LEU A 6 -8.65 -16.64 -14.66
C LEU A 6 -7.50 -17.41 -15.33
N GLY A 7 -7.73 -18.68 -15.65
CA GLY A 7 -6.69 -19.57 -16.20
C GLY A 7 -5.52 -19.74 -15.21
N PRO A 8 -4.25 -19.56 -15.63
CA PRO A 8 -3.09 -19.73 -14.74
C PRO A 8 -2.95 -18.61 -13.69
N VAL A 9 -3.78 -17.57 -13.74
CA VAL A 9 -3.68 -16.40 -12.86
C VAL A 9 -4.76 -16.48 -11.76
N LEU A 10 -4.30 -16.57 -10.51
CA LEU A 10 -5.13 -16.66 -9.32
C LEU A 10 -5.12 -15.30 -8.60
N ILE A 11 -6.17 -14.50 -8.76
CA ILE A 11 -6.26 -13.15 -8.17
C ILE A 11 -7.18 -13.19 -6.97
N SER A 12 -6.67 -12.81 -5.80
CA SER A 12 -7.49 -12.78 -4.59
C SER A 12 -8.55 -11.66 -4.61
N VAL A 13 -9.73 -11.92 -4.05
CA VAL A 13 -10.86 -10.98 -3.95
C VAL A 13 -10.44 -9.63 -3.33
N PRO A 14 -9.61 -9.58 -2.26
CA PRO A 14 -9.10 -8.31 -1.73
C PRO A 14 -8.26 -7.49 -2.74
N ARG A 15 -7.52 -8.17 -3.63
CA ARG A 15 -6.74 -7.50 -4.68
C ARG A 15 -7.64 -6.93 -5.78
N LEU A 16 -8.73 -7.61 -6.12
CA LEU A 16 -9.72 -7.08 -7.06
C LEU A 16 -10.40 -5.83 -6.51
N TYR A 17 -10.78 -5.81 -5.23
CA TYR A 17 -11.29 -4.60 -4.60
C TYR A 17 -10.27 -3.46 -4.63
N ALA A 18 -8.99 -3.74 -4.35
CA ALA A 18 -7.93 -2.73 -4.39
C ALA A 18 -7.79 -2.12 -5.79
N ILE A 19 -7.81 -2.96 -6.84
CA ILE A 19 -7.72 -2.52 -8.23
C ILE A 19 -8.95 -1.69 -8.61
N GLY A 20 -10.17 -2.15 -8.29
CA GLY A 20 -11.39 -1.42 -8.59
C GLY A 20 -11.44 -0.04 -7.91
N CYS A 21 -11.11 0.02 -6.62
CA CYS A 21 -11.00 1.26 -5.87
C CYS A 21 -9.93 2.20 -6.46
N ALA A 22 -8.76 1.67 -6.84
CA ALA A 22 -7.69 2.46 -7.46
C ALA A 22 -8.11 3.03 -8.83
N LEU A 23 -8.80 2.25 -9.66
CA LEU A 23 -9.29 2.71 -10.96
C LEU A 23 -10.35 3.80 -10.82
N LEU A 24 -11.31 3.64 -9.89
CA LEU A 24 -12.31 4.67 -9.60
C LEU A 24 -11.66 5.96 -9.08
N LEU A 25 -10.64 5.82 -8.22
CA LEU A 25 -9.90 6.96 -7.71
C LEU A 25 -9.15 7.70 -8.82
N LEU A 26 -8.46 6.97 -9.69
CA LEU A 26 -7.72 7.55 -10.82
C LEU A 26 -8.66 8.24 -11.80
N LEU A 27 -9.80 7.62 -12.12
CA LEU A 27 -10.81 8.20 -13.01
C LEU A 27 -11.39 9.48 -12.41
N ALA A 28 -11.76 9.45 -11.14
CA ALA A 28 -12.33 10.60 -10.47
C ALA A 28 -11.30 11.71 -10.25
N ALA A 29 -10.05 11.37 -9.91
CA ALA A 29 -8.96 12.34 -9.86
C ALA A 29 -8.72 12.99 -11.22
N TRP A 30 -8.75 12.23 -12.31
CA TRP A 30 -8.63 12.76 -13.67
C TRP A 30 -9.78 13.72 -14.03
N LEU A 31 -11.03 13.32 -13.74
CA LEU A 31 -12.22 14.14 -13.99
C LEU A 31 -12.27 15.41 -13.14
N LEU A 32 -11.94 15.31 -11.85
CA LEU A 32 -12.01 16.41 -10.90
C LEU A 32 -10.87 17.42 -11.12
N LEU A 33 -9.64 16.92 -11.29
CA LEU A 33 -8.48 17.81 -11.35
C LEU A 33 -8.34 18.46 -12.71
N GLY A 34 -8.59 17.76 -13.83
CA GLY A 34 -8.68 18.36 -15.17
C GLY A 34 -7.56 19.33 -15.56
N LEU A 35 -6.38 19.23 -14.92
CA LEU A 35 -5.35 20.27 -14.98
C LEU A 35 -4.70 20.26 -16.36
N SER A 36 -4.76 21.41 -17.04
CA SER A 36 -4.01 21.61 -18.27
C SER A 36 -2.51 21.41 -18.02
N THR A 37 -1.79 20.89 -19.02
CA THR A 37 -0.33 20.72 -18.97
C THR A 37 0.37 22.04 -18.63
N GLY A 38 -0.14 23.17 -19.15
CA GLY A 38 0.38 24.50 -18.86
C GLY A 38 0.25 24.90 -17.39
N THR A 39 -0.90 24.64 -16.76
CA THR A 39 -1.12 24.91 -15.33
C THR A 39 -0.18 24.07 -14.47
N ARG A 40 0.00 22.78 -14.82
CA ARG A 40 0.89 21.87 -14.09
C ARG A 40 2.35 22.33 -14.11
N VAL A 41 2.84 22.71 -15.30
CA VAL A 41 4.22 23.20 -15.47
C VAL A 41 4.44 24.52 -14.73
N ARG A 42 3.49 25.47 -14.82
CA ARG A 42 3.58 26.75 -14.10
C ARG A 42 3.58 26.56 -12.58
N TRP A 43 2.70 25.71 -12.07
CA TRP A 43 2.65 25.39 -10.65
C TRP A 43 3.97 24.79 -10.17
N PHE A 44 4.48 23.77 -10.87
CA PHE A 44 5.71 23.07 -10.50
C PHE A 44 6.95 23.98 -10.52
N ASN A 45 7.12 24.77 -11.57
CA ASN A 45 8.23 25.71 -11.67
C ASN A 45 8.15 26.77 -10.57
N GLY A 46 6.95 27.31 -10.32
CA GLY A 46 6.73 28.28 -9.24
C GLY A 46 6.93 27.68 -7.85
N LEU A 47 6.58 26.42 -7.62
CA LEU A 47 6.79 25.69 -6.37
C LEU A 47 8.28 25.61 -6.04
N ILE A 48 9.12 25.21 -7.00
CA ILE A 48 10.57 25.10 -6.80
C ILE A 48 11.17 26.46 -6.48
N LEU A 49 10.81 27.49 -7.25
CA LEU A 49 11.33 28.84 -7.07
C LEU A 49 10.93 29.43 -5.72
N THR A 50 9.64 29.36 -5.37
CA THR A 50 9.14 29.89 -4.09
C THR A 50 9.67 29.13 -2.89
N TRP A 51 9.83 27.82 -2.99
CA TRP A 51 10.46 27.01 -1.95
C TRP A 51 11.92 27.41 -1.73
N LEU A 52 12.71 27.53 -2.80
CA LEU A 52 14.13 27.88 -2.71
C LEU A 52 14.34 29.30 -2.18
N VAL A 53 13.59 30.26 -2.72
CA VAL A 53 13.63 31.66 -2.29
C VAL A 53 13.15 31.81 -0.85
N GLY A 54 12.04 31.16 -0.49
CA GLY A 54 11.52 31.14 0.88
C GLY A 54 12.51 30.54 1.88
N ALA A 55 13.16 29.43 1.51
CA ALA A 55 14.17 28.79 2.35
C ALA A 55 15.40 29.70 2.57
N ARG A 56 15.83 30.42 1.53
CA ARG A 56 16.97 31.35 1.61
C ARG A 56 16.63 32.59 2.43
N LEU A 57 15.52 33.25 2.12
CA LEU A 57 15.09 34.45 2.84
C LEU A 57 14.77 34.16 4.30
N GLY A 58 14.15 33.01 4.59
CA GLY A 58 13.88 32.58 5.96
C GLY A 58 15.15 32.35 6.78
N TYR A 59 16.19 31.78 6.18
CA TYR A 59 17.48 31.61 6.84
C TYR A 59 18.17 32.95 7.11
N VAL A 60 18.13 33.87 6.14
CA VAL A 60 18.71 35.22 6.27
C VAL A 60 17.97 36.02 7.34
N ALA A 61 16.65 35.97 7.37
CA ALA A 61 15.82 36.66 8.37
C ALA A 61 16.11 36.19 9.81
N MET A 62 16.47 34.93 9.98
CA MET A 62 16.86 34.38 11.29
C MET A 62 18.31 34.66 11.68
N ASN A 63 19.16 35.06 10.72
CA ASN A 63 20.59 35.30 10.92
C ASN A 63 21.01 36.68 10.40
N LEU A 64 20.17 37.70 10.59
CA LEU A 64 20.38 39.05 10.02
C LEU A 64 21.74 39.65 10.42
N ASP A 65 22.19 39.40 11.66
CA ASP A 65 23.47 39.90 12.17
C ASP A 65 24.66 39.37 11.36
N ALA A 66 24.58 38.13 10.85
CA ALA A 66 25.64 37.54 10.04
C ALA A 66 25.75 38.17 8.63
N TYR A 67 24.65 38.76 8.13
CA TYR A 67 24.61 39.39 6.81
C TYR A 67 24.74 40.92 6.86
N ALA A 68 24.71 41.54 8.05
CA ALA A 68 24.85 42.98 8.22
C ALA A 68 26.20 43.51 7.71
N ALA A 69 27.27 42.72 7.87
CA ALA A 69 28.62 43.06 7.40
C ALA A 69 28.79 42.89 5.87
N ALA A 70 28.00 42.02 5.24
CA ALA A 70 28.11 41.68 3.82
C ALA A 70 26.72 41.37 3.20
N PRO A 71 25.90 42.39 2.91
CA PRO A 71 24.50 42.19 2.49
C PRO A 71 24.37 41.47 1.14
N LEU A 72 25.41 41.53 0.28
CA LEU A 72 25.42 40.84 -1.02
C LEU A 72 25.56 39.31 -0.88
N ASP A 73 25.96 38.80 0.29
CA ASP A 73 26.09 37.36 0.54
C ASP A 73 24.72 36.65 0.54
N VAL A 74 23.63 37.38 0.72
CA VAL A 74 22.26 36.88 0.60
C VAL A 74 22.01 36.23 -0.77
N LEU A 75 22.59 36.78 -1.84
CA LEU A 75 22.42 36.30 -3.22
C LEU A 75 23.29 35.07 -3.54
N LYS A 76 24.23 34.70 -2.66
CA LYS A 76 25.13 33.56 -2.87
C LYS A 76 24.41 32.23 -2.58
N LEU A 77 23.57 31.80 -3.52
CA LEU A 77 22.77 30.57 -3.44
C LEU A 77 23.60 29.28 -3.35
N TRP A 78 24.89 29.32 -3.70
CA TRP A 78 25.78 28.15 -3.62
C TRP A 78 26.31 27.89 -2.19
N GLN A 79 26.13 28.85 -1.26
CA GLN A 79 26.58 28.69 0.11
C GLN A 79 25.53 27.93 0.95
N PRO A 80 25.96 27.04 1.86
CA PRO A 80 25.04 26.38 2.77
C PRO A 80 24.37 27.43 3.67
N GLY A 81 23.04 27.48 3.65
CA GLY A 81 22.26 28.48 4.41
C GLY A 81 20.81 28.55 3.96
N PHE A 82 20.07 27.46 4.19
CA PHE A 82 18.67 27.31 3.81
C PHE A 82 17.86 26.80 5.01
N HIS A 83 16.70 27.39 5.24
CA HIS A 83 15.79 26.97 6.30
C HIS A 83 14.57 26.25 5.71
N GLY A 84 14.52 24.93 5.87
CA GLY A 84 13.51 24.06 5.24
C GLY A 84 12.06 24.42 5.58
N ILE A 85 11.78 24.86 6.82
CA ILE A 85 10.42 25.21 7.27
C ILE A 85 9.92 26.46 6.54
N TRP A 86 10.77 27.48 6.35
CA TRP A 86 10.39 28.70 5.65
C TRP A 86 10.16 28.43 4.15
N GLY A 87 10.98 27.56 3.57
CA GLY A 87 10.75 27.04 2.22
C GLY A 87 9.42 26.30 2.10
N LEU A 88 9.11 25.42 3.06
CA LEU A 88 7.86 24.67 3.08
C LEU A 88 6.63 25.58 3.18
N LEU A 89 6.66 26.59 4.07
CA LEU A 89 5.58 27.57 4.19
C LEU A 89 5.38 28.36 2.89
N ALA A 90 6.46 28.84 2.27
CA ALA A 90 6.39 29.54 0.99
C ALA A 90 5.81 28.66 -0.13
N ALA A 91 6.21 27.39 -0.19
CA ALA A 91 5.71 26.41 -1.15
C ALA A 91 4.22 26.09 -0.96
N LEU A 92 3.76 26.00 0.30
CA LEU A 92 2.35 25.79 0.64
C LEU A 92 1.50 27.01 0.23
N ILE A 93 1.96 28.22 0.54
CA ILE A 93 1.28 29.47 0.15
C ILE A 93 1.20 29.56 -1.38
N TRP A 94 2.29 29.28 -2.09
CA TRP A 94 2.31 29.26 -3.55
C TRP A 94 1.33 28.23 -4.13
N THR A 95 1.31 27.02 -3.58
CA THR A 95 0.41 25.96 -4.03
C THR A 95 -1.05 26.34 -3.81
N ALA A 96 -1.37 26.85 -2.61
CA ALA A 96 -2.72 27.30 -2.28
C ALA A 96 -3.18 28.46 -3.19
N TRP A 97 -2.28 29.40 -3.50
CA TRP A 97 -2.59 30.52 -4.38
C TRP A 97 -2.71 30.12 -5.85
N SER A 98 -1.75 29.36 -6.36
CA SER A 98 -1.68 28.95 -7.77
C SER A 98 -2.78 27.97 -8.16
N LEU A 99 -3.27 27.15 -7.21
CA LEU A 99 -4.37 26.20 -7.42
C LEU A 99 -5.66 26.64 -6.71
N ARG A 100 -5.79 27.91 -6.31
CA ARG A 100 -6.97 28.40 -5.57
C ARG A 100 -8.29 28.12 -6.29
N GLU A 101 -8.28 28.19 -7.61
CA GLU A 101 -9.46 27.93 -8.46
C GLU A 101 -9.83 26.43 -8.50
N HIS A 102 -8.85 25.55 -8.23
CA HIS A 102 -9.04 24.11 -8.14
C HIS A 102 -9.01 23.61 -6.69
N LEU A 103 -8.96 24.48 -5.68
CA LEU A 103 -8.77 24.09 -4.27
C LEU A 103 -9.93 23.21 -3.77
N LEU A 104 -11.16 23.54 -4.14
CA LEU A 104 -12.33 22.72 -3.83
C LEU A 104 -12.28 21.35 -4.52
N SER A 105 -11.75 21.29 -5.74
CA SER A 105 -11.52 20.03 -6.46
C SER A 105 -10.41 19.20 -5.79
N MET A 106 -9.34 19.82 -5.31
CA MET A 106 -8.27 19.14 -4.56
C MET A 106 -8.76 18.61 -3.21
N ILE A 107 -9.56 19.40 -2.48
CA ILE A 107 -10.20 18.96 -1.23
C ILE A 107 -11.16 17.81 -1.53
N GLY A 108 -11.94 17.90 -2.60
CA GLY A 108 -12.80 16.81 -3.07
C GLY A 108 -12.01 15.55 -3.43
N ALA A 109 -10.86 15.69 -4.10
CA ALA A 109 -9.98 14.58 -4.42
C ALA A 109 -9.36 13.95 -3.16
N MET A 110 -8.98 14.74 -2.16
CA MET A 110 -8.54 14.25 -0.84
C MET A 110 -9.66 13.55 -0.07
N ALA A 111 -10.87 14.10 -0.07
CA ALA A 111 -12.02 13.46 0.54
C ALA A 111 -12.34 12.13 -0.16
N LEU A 112 -12.17 12.09 -1.49
CA LEU A 112 -12.37 10.89 -2.28
C LEU A 112 -11.27 9.84 -2.03
N THR A 113 -9.98 10.21 -1.95
CA THR A 113 -8.91 9.25 -1.59
C THR A 113 -9.17 8.61 -0.23
N ILE A 114 -9.57 9.43 0.75
CA ILE A 114 -9.93 8.95 2.09
C ILE A 114 -11.16 8.05 2.01
N GLY A 115 -12.22 8.49 1.30
CA GLY A 115 -13.46 7.73 1.14
C GLY A 115 -13.26 6.40 0.42
N THR A 116 -12.47 6.37 -0.64
CA THR A 116 -12.11 5.16 -1.38
C THR A 116 -11.25 4.21 -0.54
N SER A 117 -10.31 4.74 0.25
CA SER A 117 -9.48 3.93 1.16
C SER A 117 -10.33 3.32 2.28
N ALA A 118 -11.25 4.11 2.86
CA ALA A 118 -12.20 3.65 3.86
C ALA A 118 -13.16 2.61 3.28
N LEU A 119 -13.69 2.84 2.07
CA LEU A 119 -14.54 1.88 1.36
C LEU A 119 -13.80 0.56 1.10
N TRP A 120 -12.56 0.62 0.63
CA TRP A 120 -11.73 -0.57 0.44
C TRP A 120 -11.54 -1.33 1.76
N LEU A 121 -11.20 -0.63 2.85
CA LEU A 121 -11.09 -1.24 4.17
C LEU A 121 -12.38 -1.94 4.59
N VAL A 122 -13.54 -1.28 4.42
CA VAL A 122 -14.86 -1.84 4.72
C VAL A 122 -15.18 -3.07 3.85
N LEU A 123 -14.86 -3.02 2.56
CA LEU A 123 -15.08 -4.16 1.65
C LEU A 123 -14.19 -5.35 2.00
N VAL A 124 -12.96 -5.11 2.45
CA VAL A 124 -12.04 -6.15 2.90
C VAL A 124 -12.47 -6.74 4.25
N THR A 125 -13.04 -5.94 5.16
CA THR A 125 -13.49 -6.45 6.46
C THR A 125 -14.82 -7.19 6.38
N LEU A 126 -15.76 -6.69 5.59
CA LEU A 126 -17.10 -7.26 5.48
C LEU A 126 -17.19 -8.42 4.48
N VAL A 127 -16.21 -8.54 3.58
CA VAL A 127 -16.12 -9.56 2.51
C VAL A 127 -17.50 -9.88 1.88
N PRO A 128 -18.24 -8.87 1.37
CA PRO A 128 -19.65 -9.05 0.98
C PRO A 128 -19.85 -9.96 -0.24
N LEU A 129 -18.80 -10.19 -1.05
CA LEU A 129 -18.80 -11.14 -2.16
C LEU A 129 -17.96 -12.40 -1.85
N GLY A 130 -17.50 -12.56 -0.61
CA GLY A 130 -16.84 -13.79 -0.16
C GLY A 130 -17.90 -14.86 0.04
N GLY A 131 -17.79 -15.95 -0.71
CA GLY A 131 -18.56 -17.15 -0.39
C GLY A 131 -18.06 -17.79 0.91
N ASP A 132 -18.96 -18.40 1.67
CA ASP A 132 -18.66 -19.23 2.86
C ASP A 132 -17.67 -20.34 2.47
N MET A 133 -16.38 -20.07 2.60
CA MET A 133 -15.29 -20.97 2.20
C MET A 133 -14.28 -21.18 3.31
N GLY A 134 -14.73 -21.15 4.56
CA GLY A 134 -14.15 -22.06 5.54
C GLY A 134 -14.48 -23.48 5.09
N ILE A 135 -13.50 -24.40 5.07
CA ILE A 135 -13.79 -25.83 4.97
C ILE A 135 -14.63 -26.17 6.20
N ARG A 136 -15.96 -26.11 6.04
CA ARG A 136 -16.92 -26.31 7.13
C ARG A 136 -17.02 -27.78 7.50
N GLU A 137 -16.67 -28.65 6.56
CA GLU A 137 -16.62 -30.10 6.71
C GLU A 137 -15.40 -30.67 5.97
N LEU A 138 -14.70 -31.63 6.59
CA LEU A 138 -13.61 -32.34 5.92
C LEU A 138 -14.20 -33.13 4.73
N PRO A 139 -13.61 -33.01 3.53
CA PRO A 139 -14.09 -33.73 2.36
C PRO A 139 -13.97 -35.24 2.57
N ASP A 140 -14.95 -35.99 2.08
CA ASP A 140 -14.91 -37.46 2.13
C ASP A 140 -13.95 -38.00 1.08
N VAL A 141 -12.68 -38.04 1.45
CA VAL A 141 -11.59 -38.55 0.62
C VAL A 141 -10.78 -39.55 1.43
N THR A 142 -10.60 -40.72 0.85
CA THR A 142 -9.71 -41.77 1.37
C THR A 142 -8.39 -41.69 0.63
N LEU A 143 -7.30 -41.54 1.38
CA LEU A 143 -5.93 -41.46 0.89
C LEU A 143 -5.13 -42.64 1.45
N GLU A 144 -4.11 -43.07 0.71
CA GLU A 144 -3.14 -44.04 1.24
C GLU A 144 -2.05 -43.29 1.99
N ASN A 145 -1.70 -43.80 3.17
CA ASN A 145 -0.56 -43.29 3.91
C ASN A 145 0.77 -43.86 3.40
N LEU A 146 1.88 -43.46 4.02
CA LEU A 146 3.22 -43.92 3.62
C LEU A 146 3.44 -45.43 3.82
N ASP A 147 2.66 -46.05 4.71
CA ASP A 147 2.69 -47.48 4.99
C ASP A 147 1.70 -48.28 4.10
N GLY A 148 0.97 -47.61 3.20
CA GLY A 148 0.00 -48.21 2.30
C GLY A 148 -1.36 -48.52 2.95
N GLU A 149 -1.63 -48.00 4.14
CA GLU A 149 -2.90 -48.13 4.83
C GLU A 149 -3.90 -47.05 4.36
N PRO A 150 -5.18 -47.41 4.13
CA PRO A 150 -6.20 -46.44 3.75
C PRO A 150 -6.62 -45.58 4.95
N VAL A 151 -6.49 -44.26 4.82
CA VAL A 151 -6.90 -43.26 5.81
C VAL A 151 -8.00 -42.39 5.22
N ASN A 152 -9.17 -42.38 5.84
CA ASN A 152 -10.28 -41.50 5.46
C ASN A 152 -10.18 -40.17 6.23
N LEU A 153 -10.24 -39.04 5.53
CA LEU A 153 -10.12 -37.72 6.15
C LEU A 153 -11.27 -37.41 7.13
N GLN A 154 -12.47 -37.98 6.95
CA GLN A 154 -13.57 -37.77 7.90
C GLN A 154 -13.36 -38.47 9.25
N SER A 155 -12.54 -39.53 9.32
CA SER A 155 -12.25 -40.19 10.59
C SER A 155 -11.44 -39.31 11.54
N LEU A 156 -10.76 -38.29 11.01
CA LEU A 156 -9.96 -37.31 11.75
C LEU A 156 -10.79 -36.10 12.22
N ARG A 157 -12.12 -36.14 12.06
CA ARG A 157 -13.03 -35.08 12.48
C ARG A 157 -13.01 -34.96 14.02
N GLY A 158 -12.72 -33.76 14.54
CA GLY A 158 -12.64 -33.49 15.98
C GLY A 158 -11.22 -33.43 16.53
N GLU A 159 -10.21 -33.84 15.74
CA GLU A 159 -8.80 -33.65 16.06
C GLU A 159 -8.24 -32.39 15.36
N LEU A 160 -7.21 -31.77 15.94
CA LEU A 160 -6.50 -30.67 15.29
C LEU A 160 -5.60 -31.23 14.18
N VAL A 161 -6.11 -31.27 12.96
CA VAL A 161 -5.39 -31.77 11.78
C VAL A 161 -4.79 -30.61 10.99
N VAL A 162 -3.50 -30.71 10.67
CA VAL A 162 -2.81 -29.78 9.77
C VAL A 162 -2.53 -30.50 8.44
N VAL A 163 -3.24 -30.10 7.38
CA VAL A 163 -3.05 -30.67 6.04
C VAL A 163 -2.04 -29.83 5.26
N ASN A 164 -0.92 -30.44 4.84
CA ASN A 164 0.07 -29.81 3.97
C ASN A 164 0.07 -30.47 2.58
N LEU A 165 -0.39 -29.73 1.55
CA LEU A 165 -0.43 -30.21 0.18
C LEU A 165 0.86 -29.83 -0.56
N TRP A 166 1.65 -30.83 -0.97
CA TRP A 166 2.87 -30.66 -1.75
C TRP A 166 3.01 -31.80 -2.76
N ALA A 167 3.88 -31.60 -3.76
CA ALA A 167 4.19 -32.61 -4.76
C ALA A 167 5.70 -32.83 -4.87
N THR A 168 6.12 -33.99 -5.38
CA THR A 168 7.54 -34.40 -5.46
C THR A 168 8.43 -33.45 -6.27
N TRP A 169 7.83 -32.65 -7.15
CA TRP A 169 8.50 -31.65 -7.98
C TRP A 169 8.49 -30.23 -7.40
N CYS A 170 7.91 -30.04 -6.21
CA CYS A 170 7.91 -28.73 -5.56
C CYS A 170 9.33 -28.36 -5.06
N PRO A 171 9.70 -27.06 -5.07
CA PRO A 171 10.94 -26.59 -4.46
C PRO A 171 11.04 -27.01 -2.98
N PRO A 172 12.26 -27.21 -2.43
CA PRO A 172 12.48 -27.77 -1.08
C PRO A 172 11.89 -26.92 0.06
N ALA A 173 11.49 -25.68 -0.21
CA ALA A 173 10.80 -24.82 0.73
C ALA A 173 9.35 -25.26 1.00
N CYS A 174 8.68 -25.91 0.03
CA CYS A 174 7.28 -26.36 0.17
C CYS A 174 7.14 -27.59 1.08
N ALA A 175 8.14 -28.47 1.06
CA ALA A 175 8.16 -29.66 1.93
C ALA A 175 8.48 -29.33 3.40
N ARG A 176 8.96 -28.12 3.70
CA ARG A 176 9.52 -27.77 5.01
C ARG A 176 8.69 -26.67 5.68
N CYS A 177 7.62 -27.04 6.37
CA CYS A 177 6.86 -26.11 7.21
C CYS A 177 7.71 -25.69 8.42
N ARG A 178 8.12 -24.41 8.45
CA ARG A 178 9.01 -23.84 9.49
C ARG A 178 8.36 -23.80 10.90
N CYS A 179 7.05 -24.02 11.01
CA CYS A 179 6.31 -24.07 12.28
C CYS A 179 6.07 -25.49 12.83
N TRP A 180 6.59 -26.54 12.19
CA TRP A 180 6.38 -27.91 12.66
C TRP A 180 7.25 -28.20 13.91
N PRO A 181 6.68 -28.59 15.06
CA PRO A 181 7.47 -28.98 16.22
C PRO A 181 8.34 -30.20 15.88
N ARG A 182 9.60 -30.21 16.32
CA ARG A 182 10.47 -31.38 16.14
C ARG A 182 9.77 -32.60 16.76
N PRO A 183 9.70 -33.76 16.08
CA PRO A 183 9.08 -34.95 16.65
C PRO A 183 9.76 -35.28 17.98
N THR A 184 8.97 -35.34 19.06
CA THR A 184 9.41 -35.83 20.37
C THR A 184 9.72 -37.33 20.24
N PRO A 185 10.83 -37.81 20.83
CA PRO A 185 11.17 -39.23 20.75
C PRO A 185 10.12 -40.03 21.54
N GLY A 186 9.28 -40.79 20.83
CA GLY A 186 8.26 -41.66 21.42
C GLY A 186 6.86 -41.55 20.81
N MET A 187 6.58 -40.54 19.98
CA MET A 187 5.31 -40.44 19.27
C MET A 187 5.46 -41.15 17.91
N GLY A 188 4.91 -42.37 17.82
CA GLY A 188 4.87 -43.13 16.57
C GLY A 188 4.31 -42.26 15.46
N SER A 189 5.06 -42.14 14.38
CA SER A 189 4.72 -41.35 13.21
C SER A 189 3.55 -42.02 12.48
N ARG A 190 2.31 -41.75 12.93
CA ARG A 190 1.11 -41.98 12.13
C ARG A 190 1.02 -40.85 11.11
N TRP A 191 1.73 -41.03 10.01
CA TRP A 191 1.45 -40.32 8.77
C TRP A 191 0.53 -41.19 7.92
#